data_AF-A0A090ZCQ9-F1
#
_entry.id   AF-A0A090ZCQ9-F1
#
_cell.length_a   1.000
_cell.length_b   1.000
_cell.length_c   1.000
_cell.angle_alpha   90.00
_cell.angle_beta   90.00
_cell.angle_gamma   90.00
#
_symmetry.space_group_name_H-M   'P 1'
#
loop_
_entity.id
_entity.type
_entity.pdbx_description
1 polymer ?
#
loop_
_entity_poly.entity_id
_entity_poly.type
_entity_poly.pdbx_seq_one_letter_code
_entity_poly.pdbx_strand_id
1 'polypeptide(L)'
;MKKRNMIRIAIAAFWLIGTWGILARYRGDVRDILWINLTGFCAVLLFLSFLFTYILRRMRPKKEGFHKIEYLFPAFIALMSLYPLLMLGSLTADFIQGPVIKEAVIADKWDPRRGSDQAKTTDGEIFDFASKEVNLEIGRKYRLKVLDRAGIIISAEELPK
;
A
#
# COMPACT_ATOMS: atom_id res chain seq x y z
N MET A 1 31.44 1.92 4.74
CA MET A 1 30.04 1.54 5.05
C MET A 1 29.69 0.24 4.32
N LYS A 2 29.39 -0.85 5.03
CA LYS A 2 29.06 -2.15 4.41
C LYS A 2 27.75 -2.02 3.61
N LYS A 3 27.72 -2.49 2.35
CA LYS A 3 26.55 -2.54 1.43
C LYS A 3 25.21 -2.96 2.08
N ARG A 4 25.26 -3.69 3.20
CA ARG A 4 24.13 -4.20 3.99
C ARG A 4 23.17 -3.14 4.55
N ASN A 5 23.57 -1.88 4.68
CA ASN A 5 22.68 -0.81 5.14
C ASN A 5 22.11 0.05 4.00
N MET A 6 22.53 -0.15 2.75
CA MET A 6 22.11 0.72 1.64
C MET A 6 20.61 0.61 1.35
N ILE A 7 20.03 -0.59 1.38
CA ILE A 7 18.59 -0.78 1.14
C ILE A 7 17.76 -0.04 2.18
N ARG A 8 18.16 -0.09 3.45
CA ARG A 8 17.44 0.59 4.54
C ARG A 8 17.56 2.10 4.44
N ILE A 9 18.75 2.59 4.08
CA ILE A 9 18.97 4.02 3.81
C ILE A 9 18.12 4.46 2.61
N ALA A 10 18.04 3.65 1.55
CA ALA A 10 17.21 3.95 0.39
C ALA A 10 15.72 4.01 0.74
N ILE A 11 15.21 3.05 1.52
CA ILE A 11 13.81 3.06 1.98
C ILE A 11 13.55 4.29 2.86
N ALA A 12 14.45 4.60 3.79
CA ALA A 12 14.31 5.77 4.67
C ALA A 12 14.38 7.09 3.88
N ALA A 13 15.31 7.22 2.93
CA ALA A 13 15.42 8.38 2.07
C ALA A 13 14.18 8.55 1.19
N PHE A 14 13.68 7.47 0.60
CA PHE A 14 12.43 7.48 -0.17
C PHE A 14 11.24 7.91 0.69
N TRP A 15 11.13 7.39 1.91
CA TRP A 15 10.09 7.80 2.85
C TRP A 15 10.18 9.29 3.22
N LEU A 16 11.37 9.83 3.47
CA LEU A 16 11.56 11.24 3.78
C LEU A 16 11.20 12.15 2.60
N ILE A 17 11.68 11.82 1.40
CA ILE A 17 11.39 12.59 0.18
C ILE A 17 9.89 12.54 -0.12
N GLY A 18 9.27 11.35 -0.05
CA GLY A 18 7.84 11.16 -0.29
C GLY A 18 7.00 11.91 0.75
N THR A 19 7.37 11.85 2.03
CA THR A 19 6.67 12.58 3.10
C THR A 19 6.73 14.09 2.86
N TRP A 20 7.91 14.61 2.53
CA TRP A 20 8.07 16.03 2.21
C TRP A 20 7.21 16.45 1.01
N GLY A 21 7.21 15.65 -0.07
CA GLY A 21 6.38 15.89 -1.26
C GLY A 21 4.88 15.87 -0.95
N ILE A 22 4.41 14.92 -0.14
CA ILE A 22 3.00 14.82 0.29
C ILE A 22 2.59 16.05 1.10
N LEU A 23 3.40 16.43 2.08
CA LEU A 23 3.13 17.59 2.94
C LEU A 23 3.14 18.91 2.15
N ALA A 24 3.96 19.02 1.12
CA ALA A 24 4.04 20.22 0.28
C ALA A 24 2.87 20.35 -0.70
N ARG A 25 2.41 19.23 -1.29
CA ARG A 25 1.45 19.24 -2.41
C ARG A 25 -0.01 19.04 -1.98
N TYR A 26 -0.26 18.23 -0.95
CA TYR A 26 -1.61 17.81 -0.59
C TYR A 26 -2.06 18.37 0.76
N ARG A 27 -3.38 18.53 0.94
CA ARG A 27 -4.03 18.97 2.18
C ARG A 27 -5.25 18.10 2.48
N GLY A 28 -5.69 18.09 3.74
CA GLY A 28 -6.85 17.34 4.21
C GLY A 28 -6.68 15.82 4.05
N ASP A 29 -7.79 15.11 3.82
CA ASP A 29 -7.84 13.65 3.83
C ASP A 29 -6.89 13.00 2.81
N VAL A 30 -6.72 13.61 1.64
CA VAL A 30 -5.80 13.11 0.60
C VAL A 30 -4.37 13.02 1.13
N ARG A 31 -3.93 14.05 1.88
CA ARG A 31 -2.59 14.09 2.47
C ARG A 31 -2.43 12.99 3.51
N ASP A 32 -3.41 12.86 4.38
CA ASP A 32 -3.34 11.96 5.52
C ASP A 32 -3.40 10.49 5.04
N ILE A 33 -4.24 10.18 4.05
CA ILE A 33 -4.32 8.86 3.40
C ILE A 33 -3.02 8.51 2.68
N LEU A 34 -2.47 9.42 1.86
CA LEU A 34 -1.19 9.19 1.17
C LEU A 34 -0.04 8.99 2.18
N TRP A 35 -0.02 9.79 3.25
CA TRP A 35 1.02 9.72 4.26
C TRP A 35 0.96 8.43 5.10
N ILE A 36 -0.23 8.00 5.52
CA ILE A 36 -0.44 6.73 6.24
C ILE A 36 0.00 5.56 5.38
N ASN A 37 -0.42 5.51 4.11
CA ASN A 37 -0.06 4.43 3.20
C ASN A 37 1.46 4.41 2.92
N LEU A 38 2.06 5.56 2.62
CA LEU A 38 3.50 5.68 2.40
C LEU A 38 4.28 5.21 3.63
N THR A 39 3.88 5.66 4.81
CA THR A 39 4.53 5.31 6.08
C THR A 39 4.36 3.83 6.39
N GLY A 40 3.15 3.28 6.20
CA GLY A 40 2.85 1.87 6.43
C GLY A 40 3.70 0.95 5.56
N PHE A 41 3.71 1.17 4.23
CA PHE A 41 4.50 0.32 3.33
C PHE A 41 6.01 0.45 3.56
N CYS A 42 6.52 1.67 3.80
CA CYS A 42 7.93 1.88 4.13
C CYS A 42 8.32 1.20 5.46
N ALA A 43 7.46 1.28 6.48
CA ALA A 43 7.68 0.61 7.77
C ALA A 43 7.73 -0.92 7.62
N VAL A 44 6.80 -1.50 6.85
CA VAL A 44 6.79 -2.93 6.55
C VAL A 44 8.06 -3.34 5.80
N LEU A 45 8.49 -2.59 4.79
CA LEU A 45 9.73 -2.87 4.05
C LEU A 45 10.98 -2.79 4.94
N LEU A 46 11.04 -1.81 5.85
CA LEU A 46 12.13 -1.72 6.83
C LEU A 46 12.12 -2.95 7.76
N PHE A 47 10.96 -3.30 8.31
CA PHE A 47 10.80 -4.48 9.16
C PHE A 47 11.24 -5.76 8.46
N LEU A 48 10.75 -6.01 7.24
CA LEU A 48 11.14 -7.16 6.42
C LEU A 48 12.64 -7.16 6.10
N SER A 49 13.25 -6.00 5.84
CA SER A 49 14.71 -5.87 5.64
C SER A 49 15.52 -6.24 6.89
N PHE A 50 15.04 -5.89 8.08
CA PHE A 50 15.64 -6.31 9.35
C PHE A 50 15.49 -7.82 9.55
N LEU A 51 14.28 -8.34 9.37
CA LEU A 51 13.97 -9.76 9.52
C LEU A 51 14.79 -10.63 8.55
N PHE A 52 14.85 -10.25 7.27
CA PHE A 52 15.64 -10.93 6.25
C PHE A 52 17.13 -10.99 6.63
N THR A 53 17.69 -9.85 7.08
CA THR A 53 19.08 -9.80 7.52
C THR A 53 19.34 -10.64 8.77
N TYR A 54 18.37 -10.69 9.69
CA TYR A 54 18.44 -11.50 10.89
C TYR A 54 18.49 -12.99 10.55
N ILE A 55 17.59 -13.47 9.68
CA ILE A 55 17.53 -14.86 9.22
C ILE A 55 18.86 -15.26 8.56
N LEU A 56 19.37 -14.46 7.63
CA LEU A 56 20.65 -14.73 6.97
C LEU A 56 21.83 -14.78 7.95
N ARG A 57 21.79 -14.01 9.05
CA ARG A 57 22.81 -14.09 10.10
C ARG A 57 22.66 -15.34 10.96
N ARG A 58 21.44 -15.81 11.18
CA ARG A 58 21.14 -17.02 11.95
C ARG A 58 21.54 -18.28 11.20
N MET A 59 21.39 -18.28 9.87
CA MET A 59 21.83 -19.34 8.96
C MET A 59 23.35 -19.42 8.77
N ARG A 60 24.19 -18.97 9.72
CA ARG A 60 25.64 -19.15 9.59
C ARG A 60 25.95 -20.65 9.48
N PRO A 61 26.88 -21.06 8.60
CA PRO A 61 27.14 -22.46 8.33
C PRO A 61 27.52 -23.16 9.64
N LYS A 62 26.71 -24.13 10.05
CA LYS A 62 27.16 -25.19 10.94
C LYS A 62 28.07 -26.11 10.12
N LYS A 63 28.98 -26.82 10.77
CA LYS A 63 30.01 -27.68 10.14
C LYS A 63 29.48 -28.68 9.08
N GLU A 64 28.17 -28.92 9.02
CA GLU A 64 27.49 -29.88 8.15
C GLU A 64 26.98 -29.30 6.80
N GLY A 65 27.21 -28.01 6.52
CA GLY A 65 26.76 -27.37 5.27
C GLY A 65 25.31 -26.88 5.34
N PHE A 66 24.83 -26.27 4.24
CA PHE A 66 23.48 -25.71 4.15
C PHE A 66 22.48 -26.75 3.63
N HIS A 67 21.35 -26.93 4.31
CA HIS A 67 20.23 -27.69 3.75
C HIS A 67 19.38 -26.80 2.83
N LYS A 68 18.92 -27.33 1.69
CA LYS A 68 18.11 -26.60 0.70
C LYS A 68 16.87 -25.91 1.29
N ILE A 69 16.28 -26.49 2.33
CA ILE A 69 15.12 -25.95 3.06
C ILE A 69 15.42 -24.61 3.73
N GLU A 70 16.67 -24.36 4.14
CA GLU A 70 17.03 -23.12 4.84
C GLU A 70 16.92 -21.88 3.93
N TYR A 71 16.96 -22.04 2.60
CA TYR A 71 16.74 -20.94 1.64
C TYR A 71 15.27 -20.62 1.40
N LEU A 72 14.35 -21.53 1.76
CA LEU A 72 12.92 -21.34 1.53
C LEU A 72 12.39 -20.16 2.35
N PHE A 73 12.88 -19.99 3.57
CA PHE A 73 12.42 -18.93 4.46
C PHE A 73 12.90 -17.52 4.03
N PRO A 74 14.19 -17.29 3.68
CA PRO A 74 14.61 -16.05 3.02
C PRO A 74 13.86 -15.76 1.71
N ALA A 75 13.64 -16.78 0.87
CA ALA A 75 12.91 -16.63 -0.38
C ALA A 75 11.45 -16.18 -0.13
N PHE A 76 10.80 -16.76 0.87
CA PHE A 76 9.46 -16.37 1.29
C PHE A 76 9.41 -14.91 1.77
N ILE A 77 10.36 -14.47 2.60
CA ILE A 77 10.43 -13.06 3.03
C ILE A 77 10.67 -12.11 1.84
N ALA A 78 11.53 -12.51 0.89
CA ALA A 78 11.74 -11.74 -0.34
C ALA A 78 10.45 -11.64 -1.17
N LEU A 79 9.68 -12.72 -1.29
CA LEU A 79 8.37 -12.72 -1.95
C LEU A 79 7.38 -11.79 -1.23
N MET A 80 7.30 -11.87 0.11
CA MET A 80 6.44 -10.97 0.90
C MET A 80 6.80 -9.50 0.72
N SER A 81 8.08 -9.18 0.50
CA SER A 81 8.51 -7.79 0.27
C SER A 81 8.09 -7.23 -1.09
N LEU A 82 7.69 -8.09 -2.03
CA LEU A 82 7.26 -7.67 -3.37
C LEU A 82 5.94 -6.89 -3.31
N TYR A 83 5.00 -7.33 -2.47
CA TYR A 83 3.69 -6.70 -2.32
C TYR A 83 3.78 -5.22 -1.90
N PRO A 84 4.41 -4.86 -0.75
CA PRO A 84 4.53 -3.45 -0.36
C PRO A 84 5.39 -2.64 -1.35
N LEU A 85 6.30 -3.27 -2.08
CA LEU A 85 7.06 -2.61 -3.14
C LEU A 85 6.16 -2.20 -4.32
N LEU A 86 5.29 -3.12 -4.78
CA LEU A 86 4.32 -2.84 -5.84
C LEU A 86 3.32 -1.77 -5.39
N MET A 87 2.81 -1.86 -4.16
CA MET A 87 1.89 -0.87 -3.60
C MET A 87 2.53 0.52 -3.49
N LEU A 88 3.82 0.61 -3.11
CA LEU A 88 4.54 1.88 -3.16
C LEU A 88 4.65 2.43 -4.58
N GLY A 89 4.87 1.57 -5.58
CA GLY A 89 4.86 1.96 -6.98
C GLY A 89 3.54 2.58 -7.41
N SER A 90 2.42 1.92 -7.09
CA SER A 90 1.06 2.43 -7.36
C SER A 90 0.80 3.75 -6.64
N LEU A 91 1.09 3.83 -5.34
CA LEU A 91 0.90 5.03 -4.54
C LEU A 91 1.74 6.20 -5.04
N THR A 92 2.98 5.94 -5.51
CA THR A 92 3.84 6.98 -6.08
C THR A 92 3.29 7.50 -7.40
N ALA A 93 2.74 6.61 -8.23
CA ALA A 93 2.10 7.02 -9.47
C ALA A 93 0.86 7.88 -9.22
N ASP A 94 0.02 7.51 -8.24
CA ASP A 94 -1.12 8.32 -7.82
C ASP A 94 -0.70 9.64 -7.16
N PHE A 95 0.42 9.68 -6.44
CA PHE A 95 1.01 10.92 -5.92
C PHE A 95 1.46 11.87 -7.05
N ILE A 96 1.94 11.33 -8.18
CA ILE A 96 2.34 12.16 -9.33
C ILE A 96 1.11 12.68 -10.07
N GLN A 97 0.16 11.80 -10.38
CA GLN A 97 -1.05 12.11 -11.14
C GLN A 97 -2.07 12.93 -10.35
N GLY A 98 -2.16 12.69 -9.04
CA GLY A 98 -3.19 13.21 -8.17
C GLY A 98 -4.48 12.38 -8.19
N PRO A 99 -5.40 12.66 -7.25
CA PRO A 99 -6.66 11.93 -7.16
C PRO A 99 -7.55 12.21 -8.38
N VAL A 100 -8.15 11.15 -8.91
CA VAL A 100 -9.05 11.19 -10.05
C VAL A 100 -10.50 11.22 -9.56
N ILE A 101 -11.35 11.97 -10.26
CA ILE A 101 -12.79 11.96 -10.01
C ILE A 101 -13.44 11.00 -11.02
N LYS A 102 -14.13 9.98 -10.52
CA LYS A 102 -14.87 9.02 -11.33
C LYS A 102 -16.34 9.03 -10.92
N GLU A 103 -17.24 8.92 -11.89
CA GLU A 103 -18.65 8.67 -11.59
C GLU A 103 -18.94 7.18 -11.81
N ALA A 104 -19.37 6.49 -10.77
CA ALA A 104 -19.60 5.05 -10.83
C ALA A 104 -20.86 4.65 -10.07
N VAL A 105 -21.52 3.60 -10.56
CA VAL A 105 -22.61 2.94 -9.84
C VAL A 105 -22.01 1.79 -9.03
N ILE A 106 -22.38 1.70 -7.76
CA ILE A 106 -21.87 0.64 -6.87
C ILE A 106 -22.68 -0.62 -7.11
N ALA A 107 -22.03 -1.65 -7.64
CA ALA A 107 -22.64 -2.94 -7.93
C ALA A 107 -22.67 -3.83 -6.70
N ASP A 108 -21.61 -3.78 -5.87
CA ASP A 108 -21.51 -4.60 -4.66
C ASP A 108 -20.69 -3.88 -3.59
N LYS A 109 -20.97 -4.18 -2.32
CA LYS A 109 -20.23 -3.69 -1.17
C LYS A 109 -19.86 -4.87 -0.28
N TRP A 110 -18.56 -5.07 -0.11
CA TRP A 110 -18.02 -6.09 0.76
C TRP A 110 -17.51 -5.42 2.05
N ASP A 111 -18.15 -5.73 3.17
CA ASP A 111 -17.70 -5.35 4.51
C ASP A 111 -17.19 -6.61 5.23
N PRO A 112 -15.88 -6.90 5.16
CA PRO A 112 -15.30 -7.97 5.94
C PRO A 112 -15.13 -7.49 7.39
N ARG A 113 -15.77 -8.17 8.34
CA ARG A 113 -15.58 -7.99 9.80
C ARG A 113 -14.10 -8.06 10.27
N ARG A 114 -13.14 -8.45 9.39
CA ARG A 114 -11.69 -8.54 9.65
C ARG A 114 -10.80 -8.06 8.47
N GLY A 115 -11.27 -7.15 7.62
CA GLY A 115 -10.48 -6.60 6.48
C GLY A 115 -10.76 -5.11 6.21
N SER A 116 -10.24 -4.57 5.11
CA SER A 116 -10.69 -3.26 4.60
C SER A 116 -12.06 -3.44 3.94
N ASP A 117 -12.95 -2.48 4.17
CA ASP A 117 -14.20 -2.41 3.44
C ASP A 117 -13.85 -2.21 1.95
N GLN A 118 -14.60 -2.86 1.05
CA GLN A 118 -14.41 -2.76 -0.39
C GLN A 118 -15.72 -2.46 -1.12
N ALA A 119 -15.65 -1.73 -2.21
CA ALA A 119 -16.75 -1.51 -3.14
C ALA A 119 -16.37 -1.96 -4.54
N LYS A 120 -17.30 -2.65 -5.20
CA LYS A 120 -17.19 -3.02 -6.61
C LYS A 120 -18.10 -2.14 -7.43
N THR A 121 -17.56 -1.50 -8.47
CA THR A 121 -18.36 -0.73 -9.42
C THR A 121 -18.99 -1.64 -10.47
N THR A 122 -20.04 -1.17 -11.13
CA THR A 122 -20.66 -1.87 -12.28
C THR A 122 -19.67 -2.15 -13.42
N ASP A 123 -18.65 -1.31 -13.54
CA ASP A 123 -17.59 -1.45 -14.55
C ASP A 123 -16.56 -2.53 -14.18
N GLY A 124 -16.71 -3.16 -13.01
CA GLY A 124 -15.88 -4.25 -12.54
C GLY A 124 -14.66 -3.82 -11.73
N GLU A 125 -14.44 -2.52 -11.53
CA GLU A 125 -13.36 -1.99 -10.70
C GLU A 125 -13.65 -2.26 -9.22
N ILE A 126 -12.61 -2.63 -8.46
CA ILE A 126 -12.69 -2.88 -7.02
C ILE A 126 -11.86 -1.81 -6.31
N PHE A 127 -12.46 -1.18 -5.32
CA PHE A 127 -11.82 -0.15 -4.53
C PHE A 127 -11.92 -0.43 -3.03
N ASP A 128 -10.86 -0.12 -2.32
CA ASP A 128 -10.79 -0.12 -0.86
C ASP A 128 -11.21 1.25 -0.31
N PHE A 129 -11.91 1.27 0.81
CA PHE A 129 -12.25 2.53 1.48
C PHE A 129 -11.07 3.05 2.30
N ALA A 130 -10.72 4.32 2.10
CA ALA A 130 -9.67 4.97 2.89
C ALA A 130 -10.13 5.33 4.31
N SER A 131 -11.45 5.55 4.50
CA SER A 131 -12.05 5.94 5.76
C SER A 131 -13.41 5.28 5.94
N LYS A 132 -13.76 4.99 7.19
CA LYS A 132 -15.10 4.48 7.59
C LYS A 132 -16.23 5.48 7.34
N GLU A 133 -15.88 6.75 7.10
CA GLU A 133 -16.86 7.80 6.81
C GLU A 133 -17.44 7.71 5.39
N VAL A 134 -16.83 6.90 4.50
CA VAL A 134 -17.35 6.68 3.16
C VAL A 134 -18.45 5.61 3.21
N ASN A 135 -19.69 6.05 3.39
CA ASN A 135 -20.84 5.14 3.37
C ASN A 135 -21.47 5.07 1.98
N LEU A 136 -21.13 4.02 1.23
CA LEU A 136 -21.75 3.71 -0.06
C LEU A 136 -22.93 2.75 0.12
N GLU A 137 -23.99 2.98 -0.67
CA GLU A 137 -25.11 2.06 -0.85
C GLU A 137 -25.07 1.39 -2.23
N ILE A 138 -25.49 0.12 -2.27
CA ILE A 138 -25.55 -0.67 -3.50
C ILE A 138 -26.64 -0.09 -4.42
N GLY A 139 -26.35 -0.01 -5.72
CA GLY A 139 -27.25 0.46 -6.76
C GLY A 139 -27.37 1.97 -6.89
N ARG A 140 -26.66 2.75 -6.06
CA ARG A 140 -26.62 4.21 -6.18
C ARG A 140 -25.42 4.69 -6.99
N LYS A 141 -25.58 5.87 -7.61
CA LYS A 141 -24.54 6.52 -8.40
C LYS A 141 -23.78 7.53 -7.53
N TYR A 142 -22.47 7.42 -7.51
CA TYR A 142 -21.61 8.31 -6.74
C TYR A 142 -20.56 8.97 -7.63
N ARG A 143 -20.19 10.19 -7.27
CA ARG A 143 -18.95 10.82 -7.68
C ARG A 143 -17.87 10.45 -6.67
N LEU A 144 -17.01 9.53 -7.07
CA LEU A 144 -15.90 9.00 -6.27
C LEU A 144 -14.64 9.81 -6.54
N LYS A 145 -13.96 10.24 -5.47
CA LYS A 145 -12.59 10.74 -5.54
C LYS A 145 -11.66 9.60 -5.15
N VAL A 146 -10.87 9.13 -6.11
CA VAL A 146 -10.08 7.90 -5.97
C VAL A 146 -8.59 8.14 -6.23
N LEU A 147 -7.76 7.35 -5.55
CA LEU A 147 -6.39 7.05 -5.98
C LEU A 147 -6.49 5.82 -6.88
N ASP A 148 -6.43 6.05 -8.19
CA ASP A 148 -6.86 5.08 -9.19
C ASP A 148 -5.98 3.82 -9.19
N ARG A 149 -4.65 3.98 -9.16
CA ARG A 149 -3.71 2.85 -9.24
C ARG A 149 -3.56 2.10 -7.93
N ALA A 150 -3.72 2.80 -6.81
CA ALA A 150 -3.76 2.21 -5.47
C ALA A 150 -5.12 1.56 -5.18
N GLY A 151 -6.16 1.88 -5.97
CA GLY A 151 -7.50 1.34 -5.79
C GLY A 151 -8.17 1.84 -4.50
N ILE A 152 -7.97 3.10 -4.12
CA ILE A 152 -8.44 3.63 -2.84
C ILE A 152 -9.47 4.74 -3.06
N ILE A 153 -10.67 4.62 -2.47
CA ILE A 153 -11.67 5.69 -2.40
C ILE A 153 -11.35 6.62 -1.23
N ILE A 154 -11.10 7.89 -1.53
CA ILE A 154 -10.87 8.95 -0.55
C ILE A 154 -12.20 9.54 -0.07
N SER A 155 -13.10 9.85 -1.00
CA SER A 155 -14.41 10.42 -0.69
C SER A 155 -15.44 10.01 -1.74
N ALA A 156 -16.70 9.99 -1.34
CA ALA A 156 -17.82 9.74 -2.24
C ALA A 156 -18.93 10.77 -2.00
N GLU A 157 -19.45 11.33 -3.08
CA GLU A 157 -20.60 12.23 -3.06
C GLU A 157 -21.73 11.59 -3.88
N GLU A 158 -22.90 11.42 -3.27
CA GLU A 158 -24.05 10.84 -3.97
C GLU A 158 -24.57 11.81 -5.03
N LEU A 159 -24.76 11.30 -6.26
CA LEU A 159 -25.34 12.08 -7.33
C LEU A 159 -26.87 11.91 -7.34
N PRO A 160 -27.63 12.99 -7.57
CA PRO A 160 -29.07 12.88 -7.74
C PRO A 160 -29.37 11.99 -8.96
N LYS A 161 -30.44 11.20 -8.83
CA LYS A 161 -30.94 10.28 -9.87
C LYS A 161 -31.29 10.99 -11.17
#